data_AF-X1N7Q0-F1
#
_entry.id   AF-X1N7Q0-F1
#
_cell.length_a   1.000
_cell.length_b   1.000
_cell.length_c   1.000
_cell.angle_alpha   90.00
_cell.angle_beta   90.00
_cell.angle_gamma   90.00
#
_symmetry.space_group_name_H-M   'P 1'
#
loop_
_entity.id
_entity.type
_entity.pdbx_description
1 polymer ?
#
loop_
_entity_poly.entity_id
_entity_poly.type
_entity_poly.pdbx_seq_one_letter_code
_entity_poly.pdbx_strand_id
1 'polypeptide(L)'
;ACLLPSLFFAQGARSENYYWQLNGPTAPDKFGSPGAACEVGLGIYKAQYPAVEMVIGSREMKNSTNYVCMVFRYFNGSRIEPNFTISVVRRGTTCPAGATYNEQKGTCDEPPPSECEEGLPNLFRSSNYPIIVINGKNTVPSSPPSGCLNGCAYEADSSRPNSCYRTPGSTTEGFCNYTLKSNGQNCATDSGNLGGTGPSLNEPDQPPVTDPPSDPNDPGCPKGYSWSGTTCVKTPTDPTDPTDPKDPGGDGGGTGGGDGGGTG
;
A
#
# COMPACT_ATOMS: atom_id res chain seq x y z
N ALA A 1 25.54 -32.78 39.33
CA ALA A 1 24.59 -32.38 38.28
C ALA A 1 25.22 -31.22 37.50
N CYS A 2 25.75 -31.49 36.30
CA CYS A 2 26.31 -30.45 35.42
C CYS A 2 25.25 -30.09 34.38
N LEU A 3 24.69 -28.88 34.50
CA LEU A 3 23.86 -28.27 33.48
C LEU A 3 24.80 -27.65 32.43
N LEU A 4 24.85 -28.23 31.24
CA LEU A 4 25.44 -27.60 30.06
C LEU A 4 24.37 -26.71 29.40
N PRO A 5 24.59 -25.41 29.24
CA PRO A 5 23.71 -24.56 28.46
C PRO A 5 23.98 -24.81 26.97
N SER A 6 23.07 -25.51 26.30
CA SER A 6 23.05 -25.63 24.85
C SER A 6 22.77 -24.27 24.23
N LEU A 7 23.83 -23.56 23.80
CA LEU A 7 23.70 -22.41 22.91
C LEU A 7 23.13 -22.88 21.57
N PHE A 8 21.83 -22.66 21.37
CA PHE A 8 21.22 -22.70 20.05
C PHE A 8 21.77 -21.54 19.23
N PHE A 9 22.73 -21.82 18.35
CA PHE A 9 23.07 -20.93 17.26
C PHE A 9 21.89 -20.88 16.30
N ALA A 10 21.00 -19.89 16.47
CA ALA A 10 20.06 -19.51 15.45
C ALA A 10 20.86 -18.94 14.26
N GLN A 11 21.23 -19.81 13.31
CA GLN A 11 21.68 -19.36 12.00
C GLN A 11 20.50 -18.65 11.36
N GLY A 12 20.55 -17.31 11.33
CA GLY A 12 19.56 -16.52 10.61
C GLY A 12 19.49 -17.00 9.17
N ALA A 13 18.37 -17.61 8.78
CA ALA A 13 18.10 -17.98 7.40
C ALA A 13 18.13 -16.69 6.58
N ARG A 14 19.22 -16.47 5.84
CA ARG A 14 19.27 -15.37 4.87
C ARG A 14 18.38 -15.76 3.71
N SER A 15 17.17 -15.20 3.69
CA SER A 15 16.31 -15.34 2.52
C SER A 15 16.91 -14.52 1.39
N GLU A 16 17.16 -15.15 0.25
CA GLU A 16 17.66 -14.47 -0.94
C GLU A 16 16.53 -14.41 -1.98
N ASN A 17 16.39 -13.25 -2.63
CA ASN A 17 15.40 -13.09 -3.68
C ASN A 17 15.66 -14.09 -4.82
N TYR A 18 14.61 -14.59 -5.45
CA TYR A 18 14.74 -15.50 -6.57
C TYR A 18 15.48 -14.82 -7.71
N TYR A 19 16.44 -15.55 -8.27
CA TYR A 19 17.20 -15.12 -9.42
C TYR A 19 17.52 -16.32 -10.32
N TRP A 20 17.85 -16.04 -11.57
CA TRP A 20 18.25 -17.02 -12.57
C TRP A 20 19.73 -16.90 -12.87
N GLN A 21 20.35 -18.03 -13.19
CA GLN A 21 21.77 -18.14 -13.52
C GLN A 21 21.95 -19.18 -14.64
N LEU A 22 22.96 -18.96 -15.50
CA LEU A 22 23.35 -19.98 -16.46
C LEU A 22 23.88 -21.21 -15.72
N ASN A 23 23.46 -22.39 -16.15
CA ASN A 23 23.88 -23.67 -15.59
C ASN A 23 25.23 -24.07 -16.21
N GLY A 24 26.32 -23.51 -15.69
CA GLY A 24 27.69 -23.77 -16.15
C GLY A 24 28.73 -23.16 -15.21
N PRO A 25 30.01 -23.57 -15.34
CA PRO A 25 31.08 -23.20 -14.38
C PRO A 25 31.48 -21.71 -14.40
N THR A 26 30.98 -20.90 -15.33
CA THR A 26 31.53 -19.56 -15.65
C THR A 26 30.54 -18.39 -15.59
N ALA A 27 29.39 -18.50 -14.93
CA ALA A 27 28.42 -17.40 -14.90
C ALA A 27 27.95 -17.04 -13.48
N PRO A 28 28.62 -16.08 -12.80
CA PRO A 28 28.17 -15.59 -11.50
C PRO A 28 26.94 -14.66 -11.59
N ASP A 29 26.60 -14.18 -12.79
CA ASP A 29 25.60 -13.14 -12.98
C ASP A 29 24.19 -13.60 -12.61
N LYS A 30 23.47 -12.76 -11.86
CA LYS A 30 22.11 -13.00 -11.40
C LYS A 30 21.13 -12.24 -12.28
N PHE A 31 20.13 -12.94 -12.81
CA PHE A 31 19.13 -12.38 -13.70
C PHE A 31 17.74 -12.43 -13.07
N GLY A 32 16.95 -11.37 -13.25
CA GLY A 32 15.56 -11.31 -12.76
C GLY A 32 14.58 -12.19 -13.54
N SER A 33 14.96 -12.66 -14.74
CA SER A 33 14.15 -13.56 -15.56
C SER A 33 15.02 -14.62 -16.25
N PRO A 34 14.45 -15.81 -16.54
CA PRO A 34 15.20 -16.86 -17.20
C PRO A 34 15.51 -16.50 -18.68
N GLY A 35 14.64 -15.72 -19.32
CA GLY A 35 14.86 -15.22 -20.68
C GLY A 35 16.05 -14.29 -20.78
N ALA A 36 16.25 -13.39 -19.82
CA ALA A 36 17.41 -12.50 -19.78
C ALA A 36 18.72 -13.29 -19.65
N ALA A 37 18.74 -14.33 -18.82
CA ALA A 37 19.88 -15.22 -18.71
C ALA A 37 20.18 -15.94 -20.04
N CYS A 38 19.15 -16.38 -20.76
CA CYS A 38 19.34 -16.99 -22.09
C CYS A 38 19.95 -16.06 -23.12
N GLU A 39 19.62 -14.77 -23.12
CA GLU A 39 20.24 -13.81 -24.04
C GLU A 39 21.74 -13.67 -23.78
N VAL A 40 22.14 -13.65 -22.51
CA VAL A 40 23.56 -13.65 -22.14
C VAL A 40 24.24 -14.95 -22.58
N GLY A 41 23.60 -16.11 -22.34
CA GLY A 41 24.10 -17.40 -22.81
C GLY A 41 24.28 -17.47 -24.34
N LEU A 42 23.33 -16.87 -25.09
CA LEU A 42 23.43 -16.77 -26.55
C LEU A 42 24.63 -15.90 -26.95
N GLY A 43 24.86 -14.79 -26.25
CA GLY A 43 26.02 -13.91 -26.47
C GLY A 43 27.34 -14.66 -26.31
N ILE A 44 27.46 -15.53 -25.30
CA ILE A 44 28.65 -16.38 -25.09
C ILE A 44 28.88 -17.30 -26.29
N TYR A 45 27.84 -17.99 -26.77
CA TYR A 45 27.99 -18.85 -27.95
C TYR A 45 28.34 -18.07 -29.21
N LYS A 46 27.73 -16.90 -29.44
CA LYS A 46 28.07 -16.04 -30.58
C LYS A 46 29.54 -15.60 -30.54
N ALA A 47 30.05 -15.25 -29.37
CA ALA A 47 31.45 -14.87 -29.19
C ALA A 47 32.40 -16.06 -29.47
N GLN A 48 32.01 -17.27 -29.09
CA GLN A 48 32.79 -18.48 -29.33
C GLN A 48 32.80 -18.94 -30.78
N TYR A 49 31.71 -18.68 -31.53
CA TYR A 49 31.51 -19.16 -32.90
C TYR A 49 31.11 -18.01 -33.85
N PRO A 50 32.00 -17.06 -34.15
CA PRO A 50 31.66 -15.83 -34.88
C PRO A 50 31.22 -16.05 -36.34
N ALA A 51 31.58 -17.19 -36.94
CA ALA A 51 31.18 -17.55 -38.30
C ALA A 51 29.81 -18.24 -38.39
N VAL A 52 29.17 -18.53 -37.26
CA VAL A 52 27.88 -19.22 -37.18
C VAL A 52 26.84 -18.24 -36.66
N GLU A 53 25.80 -18.03 -37.44
CA GLU A 53 24.64 -17.27 -36.96
C GLU A 53 23.88 -18.13 -35.95
N MET A 54 23.54 -17.53 -34.81
CA MET A 54 22.83 -18.22 -33.73
C MET A 54 21.66 -17.40 -33.24
N VAL A 55 20.52 -18.06 -33.06
CA VAL A 55 19.28 -17.46 -32.58
C VAL A 55 18.59 -18.41 -31.60
N ILE A 56 17.90 -17.87 -30.60
CA ILE A 56 17.06 -18.68 -29.72
C ILE A 56 15.81 -19.09 -30.50
N GLY A 57 15.68 -20.39 -30.77
CA GLY A 57 14.56 -20.97 -31.52
C GLY A 57 13.36 -21.32 -30.64
N SER A 58 13.58 -21.71 -29.38
CA SER A 58 12.52 -21.93 -28.42
C SER A 58 12.98 -21.67 -26.99
N ARG A 59 12.02 -21.38 -26.11
CA ARG A 59 12.25 -21.19 -24.68
C ARG A 59 11.20 -21.96 -23.89
N GLU A 60 11.62 -22.67 -22.86
CA GLU A 60 10.74 -23.59 -22.14
C GLU A 60 11.10 -23.68 -20.66
N MET A 61 10.10 -23.47 -19.80
CA MET A 61 10.18 -23.86 -18.39
C MET A 61 10.07 -25.38 -18.30
N LYS A 62 11.15 -26.05 -17.91
CA LYS A 62 11.16 -27.52 -17.69
C LYS A 62 10.57 -27.88 -16.33
N ASN A 63 10.78 -27.03 -15.34
CA ASN A 63 10.14 -27.08 -14.04
C ASN A 63 10.31 -25.71 -13.34
N SER A 64 9.79 -25.57 -12.13
CA SER A 64 9.87 -24.33 -11.35
C SER A 64 11.30 -23.85 -11.02
N THR A 65 12.34 -24.62 -11.34
CA THR A 65 13.75 -24.25 -11.09
C THR A 65 14.65 -24.35 -12.32
N ASN A 66 14.13 -24.82 -13.45
CA ASN A 66 14.94 -25.08 -14.64
C ASN A 66 14.24 -24.55 -15.89
N TYR A 67 14.98 -23.74 -16.63
CA TYR A 67 14.56 -23.17 -17.89
C TYR A 67 15.58 -23.50 -18.97
N VAL A 68 15.09 -23.78 -20.17
CA VAL A 68 15.93 -24.17 -21.29
C VAL A 68 15.62 -23.28 -22.49
N CYS A 69 16.68 -22.78 -23.11
CA CYS A 69 16.62 -22.11 -24.39
C CYS A 69 17.35 -22.93 -25.45
N MET A 70 16.61 -23.33 -26.49
CA MET A 70 17.18 -24.03 -27.63
C MET A 70 17.72 -23.00 -28.62
N VAL A 71 18.96 -23.16 -29.02
CA VAL A 71 19.67 -22.26 -29.95
C VAL A 71 19.79 -22.94 -31.29
N PHE A 72 19.13 -22.37 -32.29
CA PHE A 72 19.29 -22.76 -33.68
C PHE A 72 20.55 -22.10 -34.24
N ARG A 73 21.23 -22.83 -35.11
CA ARG A 73 22.52 -22.43 -35.66
C ARG A 73 22.42 -22.47 -37.18
N TYR A 74 23.03 -21.48 -37.81
CA TYR A 74 23.02 -21.32 -39.26
C TYR A 74 24.43 -21.04 -39.76
N PHE A 75 24.80 -21.74 -40.83
CA PHE A 75 26.06 -21.52 -41.53
C PHE A 75 25.75 -21.32 -43.01
N ASN A 76 26.23 -20.20 -43.57
CA ASN A 76 25.90 -19.78 -44.94
C ASN A 76 24.38 -19.83 -45.24
N GLY A 77 23.55 -19.36 -44.29
CA GLY A 77 22.10 -19.34 -44.42
C GLY A 77 21.38 -20.68 -44.26
N SER A 78 22.11 -21.79 -44.09
CA SER A 78 21.52 -23.12 -43.87
C SER A 78 21.54 -23.52 -42.41
N ARG A 79 20.42 -24.06 -41.91
CA ARG A 79 20.32 -24.56 -40.53
C ARG A 79 21.22 -25.79 -40.34
N ILE A 80 21.98 -25.82 -39.25
CA ILE A 80 22.94 -26.89 -38.93
C ILE A 80 22.67 -27.54 -37.57
N GLU A 81 22.70 -28.87 -37.53
CA GLU A 81 22.50 -29.70 -36.32
C GLU A 81 23.82 -30.16 -35.69
N PRO A 82 23.89 -30.49 -34.39
CA PRO A 82 22.79 -30.43 -33.40
C PRO A 82 22.54 -29.02 -32.88
N ASN A 83 21.29 -28.65 -32.59
CA ASN A 83 21.00 -27.40 -31.87
C ASN A 83 21.76 -27.32 -30.53
N PHE A 84 22.12 -26.11 -30.13
CA PHE A 84 22.69 -25.87 -28.80
C PHE A 84 21.60 -25.67 -27.77
N THR A 85 21.94 -25.93 -26.51
CA THR A 85 21.00 -25.83 -25.38
C THR A 85 21.63 -24.96 -24.31
N ILE A 86 20.99 -23.85 -24.00
CA ILE A 86 21.31 -23.02 -22.83
C ILE A 86 20.41 -23.49 -21.70
N SER A 87 21.00 -24.06 -20.65
CA SER A 87 20.29 -24.39 -19.43
C SER A 87 20.45 -23.26 -18.42
N VAL A 88 19.35 -22.83 -17.82
CA VAL A 88 19.27 -21.77 -16.82
C VAL A 88 18.58 -22.34 -15.59
N VAL A 89 19.12 -22.03 -14.42
CA VAL A 89 18.63 -22.52 -13.13
C VAL A 89 18.21 -21.37 -12.24
N ARG A 90 17.07 -21.54 -11.57
CA ARG A 90 16.63 -20.64 -10.50
C ARG A 90 17.35 -20.97 -9.21
N ARG A 91 17.64 -19.92 -8.45
CA ARG A 91 18.26 -19.92 -7.13
C ARG A 91 17.55 -18.88 -6.27
N GLY A 92 17.92 -18.77 -4.99
CA GLY A 92 17.20 -17.99 -4.00
C GLY A 92 16.01 -18.75 -3.40
N THR A 93 15.34 -18.13 -2.45
CA THR A 93 14.31 -18.75 -1.59
C THR A 93 13.01 -17.99 -1.51
N THR A 94 12.95 -16.73 -1.96
CA THR A 94 11.74 -15.89 -1.86
C THR A 94 11.62 -14.91 -3.02
N CYS A 95 10.43 -14.40 -3.29
CA CYS A 95 10.32 -13.16 -4.07
C CYS A 95 10.63 -11.93 -3.19
N PRO A 96 10.93 -10.77 -3.81
CA PRO A 96 10.93 -9.49 -3.11
C PRO A 96 9.62 -9.29 -2.33
N ALA A 97 9.65 -8.48 -1.27
CA ALA A 97 8.47 -8.21 -0.45
C ALA A 97 7.27 -7.78 -1.30
N GLY A 98 6.11 -8.39 -1.06
CA GLY A 98 4.86 -8.13 -1.78
C GLY A 98 4.70 -8.86 -3.12
N ALA A 99 5.79 -9.35 -3.73
CA ALA A 99 5.72 -10.06 -5.01
C ALA A 99 5.48 -11.57 -4.83
N THR A 100 4.83 -12.20 -5.80
CA THR A 100 4.53 -13.63 -5.82
C THR A 100 5.27 -14.33 -6.97
N TYR A 101 5.84 -15.50 -6.71
CA TYR A 101 6.56 -16.24 -7.75
C TYR A 101 5.58 -16.85 -8.76
N ASN A 102 5.77 -16.52 -10.03
CA ASN A 102 5.04 -17.09 -11.15
C ASN A 102 5.84 -18.25 -11.76
N GLU A 103 5.42 -19.48 -11.50
CA GLU A 103 6.12 -20.67 -11.98
C GLU A 103 6.08 -20.84 -13.50
N GLN A 104 5.10 -20.24 -14.20
CA GLN A 104 4.98 -20.34 -15.65
C GLN A 104 5.94 -19.38 -16.37
N LYS A 105 6.09 -18.16 -15.85
CA LYS A 105 7.00 -17.14 -16.40
C LYS A 105 8.42 -17.26 -15.86
N GLY A 106 8.56 -17.87 -14.69
CA GLY A 106 9.80 -17.88 -13.93
C GLY A 106 10.13 -16.53 -13.28
N THR A 107 9.19 -15.61 -13.13
CA THR A 107 9.41 -14.26 -12.58
C THR A 107 8.74 -14.08 -11.23
N CYS A 108 9.16 -13.07 -10.48
CA CYS A 108 8.35 -12.55 -9.37
C CYS A 108 7.39 -11.51 -9.94
N ASP A 109 6.10 -11.82 -9.95
CA ASP A 109 5.08 -10.90 -10.40
C ASP A 109 4.75 -9.94 -9.24
N GLU A 110 4.79 -8.65 -9.52
CA GLU A 110 4.37 -7.62 -8.56
C GLU A 110 2.88 -7.79 -8.24
N PRO A 111 2.46 -7.44 -7.01
CA PRO A 111 1.05 -7.48 -6.67
C PRO A 111 0.29 -6.53 -7.61
N PRO A 112 -0.97 -6.84 -7.97
CA PRO A 112 -1.79 -5.89 -8.69
C PRO A 112 -1.84 -4.57 -7.91
N PRO A 113 -1.88 -3.41 -8.59
CA PRO A 113 -2.06 -2.13 -7.93
C PRO A 113 -3.28 -2.18 -7.00
N SER A 114 -3.21 -1.55 -5.83
CA SER A 114 -4.37 -1.44 -4.94
C SER A 114 -5.55 -0.79 -5.67
N GLU A 115 -6.75 -1.35 -5.54
CA GLU A 115 -7.96 -0.70 -6.02
C GLU A 115 -8.30 0.47 -5.09
N CYS A 116 -7.95 1.69 -5.52
CA CYS A 116 -8.17 2.90 -4.74
C CYS A 116 -9.49 3.55 -5.14
N GLU A 117 -10.51 3.43 -4.28
CA GLU A 117 -11.74 4.21 -4.42
C GLU A 117 -11.42 5.70 -4.23
N GLU A 118 -11.93 6.56 -5.11
CA GLU A 118 -11.77 8.01 -5.01
C GLU A 118 -12.73 8.61 -3.97
N GLY A 119 -12.26 9.58 -3.19
CA GLY A 119 -13.07 10.35 -2.26
C GLY A 119 -13.20 9.78 -0.84
N LEU A 120 -12.55 8.65 -0.53
CA LEU A 120 -12.52 8.10 0.82
C LEU A 120 -11.76 9.05 1.75
N PRO A 121 -12.39 9.59 2.81
CA PRO A 121 -11.73 10.56 3.66
C PRO A 121 -10.96 9.87 4.80
N ASN A 122 -9.80 10.43 5.17
CA ASN A 122 -9.08 10.05 6.39
C ASN A 122 -8.29 11.23 6.96
N LEU A 123 -7.85 11.13 8.21
CA LEU A 123 -7.04 12.16 8.86
C LEU A 123 -5.55 11.89 8.67
N PHE A 124 -4.82 12.92 8.31
CA PHE A 124 -3.36 12.94 8.28
C PHE A 124 -2.85 14.15 9.03
N ARG A 125 -1.76 13.97 9.78
CA ARG A 125 -1.12 15.05 10.53
C ARG A 125 -0.01 15.70 9.71
N SER A 126 0.14 17.01 9.87
CA SER A 126 1.34 17.71 9.44
C SER A 126 2.58 17.25 10.21
N SER A 127 3.76 17.63 9.71
CA SER A 127 4.99 17.59 10.49
C SER A 127 4.86 18.43 11.77
N ASN A 128 5.79 18.26 12.71
CA ASN A 128 5.84 19.16 13.85
C ASN A 128 6.30 20.55 13.38
N TYR A 129 5.61 21.59 13.82
CA TYR A 129 5.97 22.99 13.60
C TYR A 129 6.11 23.72 14.94
N PRO A 130 6.91 24.80 14.99
CA PRO A 130 6.96 25.67 16.16
C PRO A 130 5.59 26.25 16.49
N ILE A 131 5.26 26.27 17.78
CA ILE A 131 4.07 26.98 18.28
C ILE A 131 4.41 28.47 18.34
N ILE A 132 3.60 29.27 17.66
CA ILE A 132 3.69 30.74 17.68
C ILE A 132 2.45 31.32 18.35
N VAL A 133 2.57 32.54 18.87
CA VAL A 133 1.45 33.26 19.47
C VAL A 133 0.96 34.30 18.48
N ILE A 134 -0.27 34.15 17.99
CA ILE A 134 -0.94 35.13 17.13
C ILE A 134 -2.15 35.66 17.89
N ASN A 135 -2.22 36.98 18.11
CA ASN A 135 -3.31 37.62 18.86
C ASN A 135 -3.56 37.00 20.25
N GLY A 136 -2.49 36.62 20.95
CA GLY A 136 -2.56 35.98 22.26
C GLY A 136 -2.94 34.51 22.24
N LYS A 137 -3.07 33.88 21.07
CA LYS A 137 -3.46 32.46 20.93
C LYS A 137 -2.29 31.64 20.40
N ASN A 138 -2.08 30.46 20.99
CA ASN A 138 -1.13 29.49 20.48
C ASN A 138 -1.63 28.94 19.14
N THR A 139 -0.76 28.95 18.12
CA THR A 139 -1.07 28.55 16.75
C THR A 139 0.08 27.73 16.19
N VAL A 140 -0.25 26.69 15.43
CA VAL A 140 0.70 25.86 14.69
C VAL A 140 0.57 26.24 13.21
N PRO A 141 1.55 26.92 12.60
CA PRO A 141 1.46 27.43 11.23
C PRO A 141 1.77 26.33 10.21
N SER A 142 1.00 25.23 10.23
CA SER A 142 1.21 24.10 9.32
C SER A 142 0.39 24.20 8.03
N SER A 143 0.84 23.47 7.02
CA SER A 143 0.08 23.18 5.80
C SER A 143 -0.40 21.73 5.78
N PRO A 144 -1.48 21.41 5.04
CA PRO A 144 -1.90 20.02 4.86
C PRO A 144 -0.77 19.17 4.28
N PRO A 145 -0.54 17.95 4.79
CA PRO A 145 0.39 17.01 4.18
C PRO A 145 -0.24 16.35 2.94
N SER A 146 0.55 15.54 2.24
CA SER A 146 0.02 14.42 1.44
C SER A 146 -0.03 13.15 2.31
N GLY A 147 -0.82 12.18 1.88
CA GLY A 147 -0.97 10.90 2.58
C GLY A 147 -0.82 9.71 1.64
N CYS A 148 -0.31 8.61 2.18
CA CYS A 148 -0.38 7.29 1.58
C CYS A 148 -0.83 6.31 2.66
N LEU A 149 -1.90 5.56 2.39
CA LEU A 149 -2.41 4.54 3.29
C LEU A 149 -2.91 3.34 2.48
N ASN A 150 -2.44 2.14 2.84
CA ASN A 150 -2.78 0.89 2.17
C ASN A 150 -2.52 0.94 0.65
N GLY A 151 -1.49 1.69 0.24
CA GLY A 151 -1.14 1.87 -1.17
C GLY A 151 -2.06 2.82 -1.95
N CYS A 152 -2.91 3.59 -1.29
CA CYS A 152 -3.75 4.63 -1.89
C CYS A 152 -3.29 6.04 -1.49
N ALA A 153 -3.17 6.92 -2.48
CA ALA A 153 -2.74 8.30 -2.31
C ALA A 153 -3.90 9.18 -1.84
N TYR A 154 -3.61 10.07 -0.89
CA TYR A 154 -4.54 10.99 -0.27
C TYR A 154 -4.06 12.42 -0.45
N GLU A 155 -4.98 13.32 -0.77
CA GLU A 155 -4.71 14.75 -0.96
C GLU A 155 -5.74 15.59 -0.20
N ALA A 156 -5.31 16.77 0.23
CA ALA A 156 -6.15 17.68 0.99
C ALA A 156 -7.08 18.45 0.04
N ASP A 157 -8.37 18.48 0.36
CA ASP A 157 -9.35 19.30 -0.36
C ASP A 157 -9.47 20.72 0.22
N SER A 158 -8.80 20.98 1.34
CA SER A 158 -8.85 22.21 2.10
C SER A 158 -7.51 22.51 2.78
N SER A 159 -7.17 23.79 2.91
CA SER A 159 -6.03 24.24 3.71
C SER A 159 -6.33 24.39 5.19
N ARG A 160 -7.60 24.22 5.60
CA ARG A 160 -8.02 24.37 6.99
C ARG A 160 -7.78 23.09 7.79
N PRO A 161 -7.10 23.16 8.94
CA PRO A 161 -6.95 22.01 9.83
C PRO A 161 -8.26 21.66 10.53
N ASN A 162 -8.44 20.37 10.81
CA ASN A 162 -9.55 19.83 11.60
C ASN A 162 -9.33 20.01 13.10
N SER A 163 -8.08 19.93 13.54
CA SER A 163 -7.67 20.08 14.94
C SER A 163 -6.17 20.31 14.99
N CYS A 164 -5.69 20.96 16.05
CA CYS A 164 -4.26 21.16 16.28
C CYS A 164 -3.90 20.86 17.75
N TYR A 165 -2.74 20.26 17.94
CA TYR A 165 -2.26 19.75 19.23
C TYR A 165 -0.80 20.13 19.44
N ARG A 166 -0.38 20.16 20.71
CA ARG A 166 1.03 20.11 21.07
C ARG A 166 1.59 18.73 20.74
N THR A 167 2.85 18.68 20.32
CA THR A 167 3.55 17.40 20.17
C THR A 167 3.73 16.77 21.56
N PRO A 168 3.42 15.48 21.76
CA PRO A 168 3.63 14.80 23.03
C PRO A 168 5.07 14.99 23.55
N GLY A 169 5.22 15.48 24.78
CA GLY A 169 6.52 15.77 25.38
C GLY A 169 7.16 17.10 24.98
N SER A 170 6.51 17.91 24.13
CA SER A 170 7.00 19.24 23.73
C SER A 170 6.08 20.36 24.21
N THR A 171 6.68 21.47 24.65
CA THR A 171 5.98 22.72 24.95
C THR A 171 6.15 23.79 23.86
N THR A 172 7.02 23.54 22.88
CA THR A 172 7.39 24.51 21.83
C THR A 172 6.97 24.09 20.44
N GLU A 173 6.54 22.84 20.25
CA GLU A 173 6.13 22.29 18.96
C GLU A 173 4.73 21.70 19.02
N GLY A 174 4.03 21.76 17.89
CA GLY A 174 2.73 21.16 17.68
C GLY A 174 2.54 20.67 16.25
N PHE A 175 1.41 20.03 16.01
CA PHE A 175 0.99 19.54 14.70
C PHE A 175 -0.50 19.77 14.51
N CYS A 176 -0.98 19.74 13.28
CA CYS A 176 -2.40 19.81 12.96
C CYS A 176 -2.84 18.61 12.14
N ASN A 177 -4.06 18.13 12.39
CA ASN A 177 -4.71 17.13 11.58
C ASN A 177 -5.50 17.79 10.45
N TYR A 178 -5.49 17.13 9.30
CA TYR A 178 -6.23 17.53 8.11
C TYR A 178 -7.01 16.33 7.59
N THR A 179 -8.26 16.54 7.20
CA THR A 179 -8.99 15.59 6.36
C THR A 179 -8.41 15.65 4.96
N LEU A 180 -7.89 14.51 4.51
CA LEU A 180 -7.54 14.28 3.12
C LEU A 180 -8.53 13.28 2.54
N LYS A 181 -8.65 13.26 1.22
CA LYS A 181 -9.43 12.27 0.47
C LYS A 181 -8.52 11.49 -0.46
N SER A 182 -8.83 10.21 -0.64
CA SER A 182 -8.16 9.41 -1.66
C SER A 182 -8.44 10.01 -3.05
N ASN A 183 -7.41 10.10 -3.90
CA ASN A 183 -7.52 10.65 -5.25
C ASN A 183 -7.63 9.56 -6.34
N GLY A 184 -7.88 8.31 -5.93
CA GLY A 184 -7.95 7.15 -6.82
C GLY A 184 -6.59 6.65 -7.34
N GLN A 185 -5.48 7.29 -6.97
CA GLN A 185 -4.13 6.87 -7.41
C GLN A 185 -3.44 5.98 -6.38
N ASN A 186 -2.55 5.13 -6.87
CA ASN A 186 -1.68 4.31 -6.02
C ASN A 186 -0.47 5.10 -5.50
N CYS A 187 0.04 4.69 -4.34
CA CYS A 187 1.30 5.15 -3.78
C CYS A 187 2.15 3.97 -3.29
N ALA A 188 3.47 4.12 -3.33
CA ALA A 188 4.40 3.00 -3.12
C ALA A 188 4.60 2.61 -1.65
N THR A 189 4.43 3.55 -0.71
CA THR A 189 4.71 3.31 0.72
C THR A 189 3.87 4.20 1.60
N ASP A 190 3.25 3.62 2.61
CA ASP A 190 2.46 4.35 3.60
C ASP A 190 3.28 5.48 4.23
N SER A 191 2.68 6.66 4.33
CA SER A 191 3.39 7.89 4.69
C SER A 191 3.67 8.02 6.18
N GLY A 192 3.05 7.17 7.02
CA GLY A 192 3.31 7.13 8.47
C GLY A 192 2.87 8.37 9.25
N ASN A 193 2.14 9.29 8.61
CA ASN A 193 1.65 10.54 9.18
C ASN A 193 0.12 10.53 9.36
N LEU A 194 -0.43 9.41 9.81
CA LEU A 194 -1.85 9.34 10.17
C LEU A 194 -2.19 10.35 11.26
N GLY A 195 -3.44 10.78 11.27
CA GLY A 195 -3.96 11.71 12.27
C GLY A 195 -3.69 11.23 13.69
N GLY A 196 -3.62 12.17 14.62
CA GLY A 196 -3.31 11.85 16.01
C GLY A 196 -3.84 12.88 16.97
N THR A 197 -3.81 12.54 18.25
CA THR A 197 -4.19 13.44 19.34
C THR A 197 -2.96 13.87 20.12
N GLY A 198 -3.12 14.90 20.95
CA GLY A 198 -2.06 15.38 21.82
C GLY A 198 -2.61 16.36 22.87
N PRO A 199 -1.73 16.96 23.69
CA PRO A 199 -2.15 18.01 24.60
C PRO A 199 -2.74 19.19 23.84
N SER A 200 -3.76 19.83 24.42
CA SER A 200 -4.38 21.02 23.83
C SER A 200 -3.37 22.15 23.65
N LEU A 201 -3.53 22.93 22.58
CA LEU A 201 -2.83 24.21 22.42
C LEU A 201 -3.31 25.27 23.41
N ASN A 202 -4.51 25.08 23.98
CA ASN A 202 -5.12 26.01 24.92
C ASN A 202 -4.52 25.82 26.29
N GLU A 203 -4.10 26.92 26.91
CA GLU A 203 -3.85 26.93 28.34
C GLU A 203 -5.17 27.07 29.09
N PRO A 204 -5.30 26.51 30.30
CA PRO A 204 -6.55 26.54 31.09
C PRO A 204 -7.14 27.95 31.30
N ASP A 205 -6.28 28.98 31.24
CA ASP A 205 -6.64 30.37 31.53
C ASP A 205 -6.77 31.26 30.27
N GLN A 206 -6.79 30.68 29.06
CA GLN A 206 -7.00 31.43 27.82
C GLN A 206 -8.43 31.33 27.30
N PRO A 207 -8.99 32.42 26.72
CA PRO A 207 -10.33 32.39 26.12
C PRO A 207 -10.38 31.33 25.01
N PRO A 208 -11.50 30.59 24.87
CA PRO A 208 -11.62 29.50 23.91
C PRO A 208 -11.30 30.00 22.50
N VAL A 209 -10.36 29.31 21.84
CA VAL A 209 -9.95 29.59 20.46
C VAL A 209 -11.10 29.31 19.50
N THR A 210 -11.11 30.07 18.42
CA THR A 210 -12.00 29.94 17.27
C THR A 210 -11.47 28.93 16.24
N ASP A 211 -10.46 28.15 16.60
CA ASP A 211 -10.06 26.94 15.88
C ASP A 211 -10.96 25.79 16.35
N PRO A 212 -11.29 24.82 15.47
CA PRO A 212 -12.19 23.73 15.83
C PRO A 212 -11.71 23.07 17.14
N PRO A 213 -12.61 22.81 18.09
CA PRO A 213 -12.24 22.35 19.43
C PRO A 213 -11.43 21.05 19.32
N SER A 214 -10.19 21.10 19.79
CA SER A 214 -9.31 19.93 19.89
C SER A 214 -9.80 19.05 21.05
N ASP A 215 -10.65 18.06 20.76
CA ASP A 215 -10.99 17.00 21.72
C ASP A 215 -9.81 16.03 21.85
N PRO A 216 -9.20 15.86 23.03
CA PRO A 216 -8.11 14.91 23.24
C PRO A 216 -8.39 13.47 22.80
N ASN A 217 -9.66 13.09 22.64
CA ASN A 217 -10.11 11.75 22.24
C ASN A 217 -10.67 11.70 20.81
N ASP A 218 -10.89 12.83 20.15
CA ASP A 218 -11.38 12.92 18.77
C ASP A 218 -10.51 13.89 17.95
N PRO A 219 -9.65 13.38 17.04
CA PRO A 219 -8.83 14.22 16.19
C PRO A 219 -9.63 14.98 15.11
N GLY A 220 -10.97 14.85 15.09
CA GLY A 220 -11.86 15.62 14.22
C GLY A 220 -12.25 14.86 12.97
N CYS A 221 -12.72 13.61 13.13
CA CYS A 221 -13.17 12.81 12.00
C CYS A 221 -14.26 13.52 11.17
N PRO A 222 -14.31 13.31 9.84
CA PRO A 222 -15.34 13.90 9.00
C PRO A 222 -16.73 13.40 9.41
N LYS A 223 -17.77 14.20 9.12
CA LYS A 223 -19.16 13.88 9.45
C LYS A 223 -19.53 12.46 8.98
N GLY A 224 -20.06 11.64 9.89
CA GLY A 224 -20.44 10.24 9.62
C GLY A 224 -19.31 9.23 9.84
N TYR A 225 -18.17 9.66 10.39
CA TYR A 225 -17.06 8.81 10.78
C TYR A 225 -16.69 9.04 12.25
N SER A 226 -16.21 8.00 12.93
CA SER A 226 -15.73 8.01 14.31
C SER A 226 -14.27 7.57 14.37
N TRP A 227 -13.52 8.09 15.32
CA TRP A 227 -12.12 7.74 15.51
C TRP A 227 -11.96 6.33 16.11
N SER A 228 -11.19 5.46 15.45
CA SER A 228 -10.88 4.10 15.92
C SER A 228 -9.67 4.02 16.85
N GLY A 229 -9.01 5.15 17.12
CA GLY A 229 -7.69 5.20 17.74
C GLY A 229 -6.55 5.40 16.75
N THR A 230 -6.73 5.00 15.48
CA THR A 230 -5.72 5.14 14.42
C THR A 230 -6.26 5.68 13.10
N THR A 231 -7.56 5.55 12.83
CA THR A 231 -8.20 5.96 11.58
C THR A 231 -9.64 6.42 11.81
N CYS A 232 -10.19 7.19 10.89
CA CYS A 232 -11.62 7.46 10.87
C CYS A 232 -12.37 6.29 10.22
N VAL A 233 -13.24 5.63 10.97
CA VAL A 233 -14.09 4.54 10.49
C VAL A 233 -15.53 5.02 10.37
N LYS A 234 -16.26 4.55 9.35
CA LYS A 234 -17.65 4.95 9.14
C LYS A 234 -18.48 4.58 10.36
N THR A 235 -19.16 5.55 10.96
CA THR A 235 -20.02 5.31 12.13
C THR A 235 -21.18 4.41 11.67
N PRO A 236 -21.45 3.29 12.35
CA PRO A 236 -22.63 2.48 12.06
C PRO A 236 -23.87 3.36 12.20
N THR A 237 -24.68 3.46 11.15
CA THR A 237 -26.05 4.00 11.28
C THR A 237 -26.87 2.92 11.95
N ASP A 238 -27.27 3.15 13.21
CA ASP A 238 -28.24 2.27 13.88
C ASP A 238 -29.55 2.31 13.07
N PRO A 239 -29.99 1.18 12.48
CA PRO A 239 -31.22 1.14 11.71
C PRO A 239 -32.49 1.24 12.56
N THR A 240 -32.39 1.44 13.89
CA THR A 240 -33.54 1.39 14.81
C THR A 240 -33.79 2.64 15.66
N ASP A 241 -33.21 3.81 15.37
CA ASP A 241 -33.54 5.03 16.11
C ASP A 241 -34.90 5.63 15.64
N PRO A 242 -35.98 5.56 16.46
CA PRO A 242 -37.30 6.08 16.10
C PRO A 242 -37.38 7.62 16.24
N THR A 243 -36.27 8.29 16.56
CA THR A 243 -36.24 9.73 16.83
C THR A 243 -35.69 10.58 15.68
N ASP A 244 -35.43 10.00 14.49
CA ASP A 244 -35.08 10.78 13.29
C ASP A 244 -36.24 11.70 12.89
N PRO A 245 -36.10 13.04 12.98
CA PRO A 245 -37.15 13.99 12.62
C PRO A 245 -37.33 14.15 11.10
N LYS A 246 -36.62 13.39 10.26
CA LYS A 246 -36.83 13.36 8.81
C LYS A 246 -37.94 12.38 8.41
N ASP A 247 -39.16 12.68 8.87
CA ASP A 247 -40.34 12.33 8.08
C ASP A 247 -41.36 13.49 8.13
N PRO A 248 -41.27 14.47 7.22
CA PRO A 248 -42.31 15.46 7.07
C PRO A 248 -43.41 14.89 6.16
N GLY A 249 -44.42 14.28 6.78
CA GLY A 249 -45.81 14.36 6.35
C GLY A 249 -46.23 13.46 5.19
N GLY A 250 -47.04 12.45 5.55
CA GLY A 250 -47.98 11.78 4.66
C GLY A 250 -49.41 11.79 5.22
N ASP A 251 -49.90 12.94 5.70
CA ASP A 251 -51.33 13.11 5.98
C ASP A 251 -52.09 13.44 4.69
N GLY A 252 -53.04 12.59 4.33
CA GLY A 252 -53.90 12.80 3.17
C GLY A 252 -55.14 11.91 3.15
N GLY A 253 -56.19 12.34 3.86
CA GLY A 253 -57.58 12.16 3.41
C GLY A 253 -58.43 11.15 4.16
N GLY A 254 -59.22 11.64 5.11
CA GLY A 254 -60.23 10.85 5.81
C GLY A 254 -61.53 10.61 5.01
N THR A 255 -62.37 9.73 5.54
CA THR A 255 -63.78 9.98 5.88
C THR A 255 -64.28 8.78 6.68
N GLY A 256 -64.94 9.05 7.80
CA GLY A 256 -65.76 8.05 8.49
C GLY A 256 -67.20 8.08 7.97
N GLY A 257 -67.87 6.92 8.03
CA GLY A 257 -69.34 6.81 8.11
C GLY A 257 -70.01 6.04 6.97
N GLY A 258 -70.71 4.95 7.30
CA GLY A 258 -71.78 4.38 6.46
C GLY A 258 -71.99 2.86 6.49
N ASP A 259 -72.77 2.40 7.47
CA ASP A 259 -73.82 1.35 7.44
C ASP A 259 -73.63 -0.01 6.73
N GLY A 260 -73.70 -1.08 7.53
CA GLY A 260 -74.80 -2.06 7.52
C GLY A 260 -75.07 -2.94 6.29
N GLY A 261 -74.92 -4.26 6.44
CA GLY A 261 -75.69 -5.24 5.67
C GLY A 261 -75.05 -6.63 5.57
N GLY A 262 -75.57 -7.61 6.33
CA GLY A 262 -75.13 -9.00 6.24
C GLY A 262 -75.93 -9.96 7.13
N THR A 263 -77.26 -9.96 7.00
CA THR A 263 -78.08 -11.15 7.29
C THR A 263 -78.42 -11.82 5.97
N GLY A 264 -78.00 -13.08 5.87
CA GLY A 264 -78.22 -14.04 4.80
C GLY A 264 -77.47 -15.31 5.19
#